data_AF-A0A919WU07-F1
#
_entry.id   AF-A0A919WU07-F1
#
_cell.length_a   1.000
_cell.length_b   1.000
_cell.length_c   1.000
_cell.angle_alpha   90.00
_cell.angle_beta   90.00
_cell.angle_gamma   90.00
#
_symmetry.space_group_name_H-M   'P 1'
#
loop_
_entity.id
_entity.type
_entity.pdbx_description
1 polymer ?
#
loop_
_entity_poly.entity_id
_entity_poly.type
_entity_poly.pdbx_seq_one_letter_code
_entity_poly.pdbx_strand_id
1 'polypeptide(L)'
;MDRTKKVLLHEPLYPFVEPHPWEVELFNTVKVRRLKQLAHFGAGSIVSSVVHSRFEHAVGVWKLAAIFFPDDVLLRGAAILHDIGHLPFSHSLEKILGFNHHHLTEQFIQEEEISDILREIGINPFEIIDYLNKPSVLTGKEDILGIDHLDSFFRDTYMAGECKYLPKDMLSKIHCTPKGIETDEVTGLYLLKLI
;
A
#
# COMPACT_ATOMS: atom_id res chain seq x y z
N MET A 1 21.93 14.91 4.95
CA MET A 1 20.79 14.01 4.69
C MET A 1 21.18 13.09 3.55
N ASP A 2 21.11 11.77 3.78
CA ASP A 2 21.64 10.78 2.84
C ASP A 2 20.78 10.69 1.57
N ARG A 3 21.32 11.08 0.41
CA ARG A 3 20.64 11.01 -0.89
C ARG A 3 20.11 9.60 -1.18
N THR A 4 20.75 8.58 -0.63
CA THR A 4 20.42 7.17 -0.84
C THR A 4 19.04 6.81 -0.30
N LYS A 5 18.62 7.39 0.84
CA LYS A 5 17.27 7.19 1.40
C LYS A 5 16.18 7.81 0.53
N LYS A 6 16.46 8.98 -0.05
CA LYS A 6 15.51 9.71 -0.91
C LYS A 6 15.24 8.99 -2.24
N VAL A 7 16.26 8.33 -2.80
CA VAL A 7 16.15 7.57 -4.06
C VAL A 7 15.28 6.32 -3.88
N LEU A 8 15.24 5.74 -2.68
CA LEU A 8 14.64 4.44 -2.46
C LEU A 8 13.11 4.40 -2.55
N LEU A 9 12.45 5.46 -2.09
CA LEU A 9 10.98 5.57 -1.99
C LEU A 9 10.41 6.62 -2.95
N HIS A 10 11.24 7.15 -3.85
CA HIS A 10 10.80 8.07 -4.90
C HIS A 10 10.07 7.29 -5.99
N GLU A 11 8.88 7.78 -6.38
CA GLU A 11 8.04 7.15 -7.39
C GLU A 11 7.16 8.23 -8.08
N PRO A 12 6.64 7.99 -9.29
CA PRO A 12 6.04 9.04 -10.11
C PRO A 12 4.57 9.38 -9.80
N LEU A 13 3.80 8.49 -9.14
CA LEU A 13 2.35 8.65 -8.98
C LEU A 13 1.98 9.66 -7.92
N TYR A 14 2.73 9.71 -6.80
CA TYR A 14 2.41 10.56 -5.66
C TYR A 14 3.53 11.58 -5.34
N PRO A 15 3.19 12.68 -4.64
CA PRO A 15 4.18 13.62 -4.14
C PRO A 15 5.26 12.92 -3.29
N PHE A 16 6.43 13.54 -3.24
CA PHE A 16 7.46 13.09 -2.31
C PHE A 16 7.00 13.35 -0.87
N VAL A 17 7.08 12.32 -0.04
CA VAL A 17 6.86 12.38 1.41
C VAL A 17 8.18 12.00 2.07
N GLU A 18 8.64 12.82 3.02
CA GLU A 18 9.85 12.50 3.78
C GLU A 18 9.52 11.36 4.77
N PRO A 19 10.18 10.20 4.67
CA PRO A 19 9.92 9.09 5.57
C PRO A 19 10.56 9.31 6.93
N HIS A 20 9.90 8.83 7.99
CA HIS A 20 10.51 8.68 9.30
C HIS A 20 11.59 7.59 9.28
N PRO A 21 12.60 7.65 10.17
CA PRO A 21 13.66 6.63 10.22
C PRO A 21 13.15 5.20 10.34
N TRP A 22 12.16 4.95 11.20
CA TRP A 22 11.56 3.63 11.41
C TRP A 22 10.84 3.11 10.16
N GLU A 23 10.25 3.99 9.34
CA GLU A 23 9.60 3.60 8.08
C GLU A 23 10.65 3.15 7.06
N VAL A 24 11.78 3.86 7.00
CA VAL A 24 12.91 3.47 6.16
C VAL A 24 13.44 2.09 6.60
N GLU A 25 13.51 1.83 7.91
CA GLU A 25 13.92 0.54 8.44
C GLU A 25 12.93 -0.56 8.08
N LEU A 26 11.62 -0.36 8.27
CA LEU A 26 10.59 -1.30 7.83
C LEU A 26 10.68 -1.61 6.33
N PHE A 27 10.82 -0.60 5.47
CA PHE A 27 10.99 -0.80 4.02
C PHE A 27 12.26 -1.54 3.64
N ASN A 28 13.26 -1.59 4.53
CA ASN A 28 14.51 -2.32 4.31
C ASN A 28 14.48 -3.76 4.84
N THR A 29 13.48 -4.15 5.63
CA THR A 29 13.33 -5.53 6.12
C THR A 29 13.21 -6.53 4.97
N VAL A 30 13.67 -7.76 5.20
CA VAL A 30 13.63 -8.81 4.17
C VAL A 30 12.20 -9.06 3.69
N LYS A 31 11.23 -9.05 4.61
CA LYS A 31 9.83 -9.35 4.32
C LYS A 31 9.15 -8.28 3.47
N VAL A 32 9.48 -7.01 3.67
CA VAL A 32 8.98 -5.93 2.80
C VAL A 32 9.75 -5.90 1.48
N ARG A 33 11.07 -6.10 1.51
CA ARG A 33 11.90 -6.09 0.28
C ARG A 33 11.55 -7.17 -0.71
N ARG A 34 11.12 -8.35 -0.25
CA ARG A 34 10.72 -9.43 -1.16
C ARG A 34 9.55 -9.02 -2.07
N LEU A 35 8.71 -8.07 -1.64
CA LEU A 35 7.55 -7.61 -2.43
C LEU A 35 7.97 -7.08 -3.81
N LYS A 36 9.24 -6.67 -4.00
CA LYS A 36 9.79 -6.28 -5.30
C LYS A 36 9.78 -7.39 -6.34
N GLN A 37 9.71 -8.64 -5.90
CA GLN A 37 9.71 -9.84 -6.76
C GLN A 37 8.29 -10.37 -7.01
N LEU A 38 7.27 -9.73 -6.44
CA LEU A 38 5.88 -10.17 -6.51
C LEU A 38 5.09 -9.18 -7.35
N ALA A 39 4.59 -9.63 -8.50
CA ALA A 39 3.68 -8.82 -9.31
C ALA A 39 2.37 -8.56 -8.56
N HIS A 40 1.93 -7.30 -8.51
CA HIS A 40 0.63 -6.94 -7.92
C HIS A 40 -0.51 -7.57 -8.72
N PHE A 41 -0.48 -7.44 -10.05
CA PHE A 41 -1.48 -7.99 -10.95
C PHE A 41 -1.36 -9.51 -11.20
N GLY A 42 -0.58 -10.21 -10.38
CA GLY A 42 -0.44 -11.67 -10.43
C GLY A 42 -0.05 -12.19 -11.81
N ALA A 43 -0.73 -13.23 -12.29
CA ALA A 43 -0.45 -13.80 -13.62
C ALA A 43 -0.86 -12.86 -14.76
N GLY A 44 -1.74 -11.88 -14.50
CA GLY A 44 -2.15 -10.87 -15.48
C GLY A 44 -0.98 -10.01 -15.94
N SER A 45 0.06 -9.84 -15.12
CA SER A 45 1.27 -9.10 -15.50
C SER A 45 2.09 -9.78 -16.60
N ILE A 46 1.86 -11.06 -16.89
CA ILE A 46 2.58 -11.78 -17.96
C ILE A 46 2.02 -11.41 -19.34
N VAL A 47 0.74 -11.04 -19.40
CA VAL A 47 -0.01 -10.85 -20.66
C VAL A 47 -0.54 -9.43 -20.84
N SER A 48 -0.21 -8.51 -19.93
CA SER A 48 -0.64 -7.11 -19.96
C SER A 48 0.53 -6.16 -19.72
N SER A 49 0.29 -4.86 -19.91
CA SER A 49 1.25 -3.80 -19.54
C SER A 49 1.31 -3.51 -18.03
N VAL A 50 0.43 -4.10 -17.23
CA VAL A 50 0.34 -3.87 -15.78
C VAL A 50 1.33 -4.77 -15.05
N VAL A 51 2.55 -4.27 -14.84
CA VAL A 51 3.71 -5.07 -14.39
C VAL A 51 4.37 -4.59 -13.09
N HIS A 52 3.76 -3.69 -12.34
CA HIS A 52 4.31 -3.24 -11.06
C HIS A 52 4.30 -4.34 -10.00
N SER A 53 5.24 -4.18 -9.09
CA SER A 53 5.42 -5.02 -7.91
C SER A 53 4.51 -4.59 -6.76
N ARG A 54 4.24 -5.53 -5.85
CA ARG A 54 3.59 -5.23 -4.56
C ARG A 54 4.40 -4.26 -3.70
N PHE A 55 5.71 -4.16 -3.93
CA PHE A 55 6.53 -3.16 -3.24
C PHE A 55 6.16 -1.74 -3.66
N GLU A 56 5.97 -1.51 -4.97
CA GLU A 56 5.54 -0.20 -5.47
C GLU A 56 4.15 0.17 -4.95
N HIS A 57 3.26 -0.82 -4.89
CA HIS A 57 1.95 -0.68 -4.26
C HIS A 57 2.05 -0.31 -2.77
N ALA A 58 2.80 -1.06 -1.96
CA ALA A 58 3.00 -0.76 -0.55
C ALA A 58 3.59 0.64 -0.29
N VAL A 59 4.53 1.08 -1.15
CA VAL A 59 5.05 2.47 -1.10
C VAL A 59 3.95 3.48 -1.41
N GLY A 60 3.10 3.20 -2.38
CA GLY A 60 1.96 4.05 -2.74
C GLY A 60 0.94 4.18 -1.61
N VAL A 61 0.50 3.07 -1.05
CA VAL A 61 -0.45 3.04 0.08
C VAL A 61 0.14 3.76 1.30
N TRP A 62 1.42 3.55 1.60
CA TRP A 62 2.13 4.30 2.65
C TRP A 62 2.13 5.81 2.38
N LYS A 63 2.36 6.25 1.14
CA LYS A 63 2.30 7.69 0.81
C LYS A 63 0.90 8.25 0.98
N LEU A 64 -0.14 7.52 0.57
CA LEU A 64 -1.53 7.94 0.77
C LEU A 64 -1.85 8.06 2.26
N ALA A 65 -1.45 7.08 3.08
CA ALA A 65 -1.55 7.15 4.52
C ALA A 65 -0.84 8.40 5.07
N ALA A 66 0.40 8.64 4.64
CA ALA A 66 1.19 9.77 5.11
C ALA A 66 0.66 11.15 4.66
N ILE A 67 -0.02 11.23 3.50
CA ILE A 67 -0.60 12.46 2.98
C ILE A 67 -1.92 12.78 3.64
N PHE A 68 -2.80 11.78 3.79
CA PHE A 68 -4.15 11.99 4.32
C PHE A 68 -4.23 11.89 5.84
N PHE A 69 -3.33 11.13 6.46
CA PHE A 69 -3.29 10.85 7.90
C PHE A 69 -1.85 10.96 8.42
N PRO A 70 -1.22 12.15 8.32
CA PRO A 70 0.22 12.31 8.57
C PRO A 70 0.67 11.86 9.96
N ASP A 71 -0.17 12.06 10.96
CA ASP A 71 0.11 11.77 12.37
C ASP A 71 -0.30 10.34 12.80
N ASP A 72 -0.92 9.56 11.92
CA ASP A 72 -1.38 8.19 12.22
C ASP A 72 -0.25 7.17 12.00
N VAL A 73 0.58 7.00 13.02
CA VAL A 73 1.73 6.09 13.00
C VAL A 73 1.30 4.63 12.78
N LEU A 74 0.18 4.21 13.38
CA LEU A 74 -0.34 2.84 13.27
C LEU A 74 -0.76 2.55 11.82
N LEU A 75 -1.55 3.44 11.21
CA LEU A 75 -1.97 3.31 9.82
C LEU A 75 -0.78 3.29 8.87
N ARG A 76 0.23 4.14 9.10
CA ARG A 76 1.43 4.19 8.24
C ARG A 76 2.23 2.89 8.33
N GLY A 77 2.39 2.33 9.54
CA GLY A 77 3.01 1.01 9.73
C GLY A 77 2.19 -0.10 9.06
N ALA A 78 0.87 -0.09 9.24
CA ALA A 78 -0.04 -1.06 8.63
C ALA A 78 0.01 -0.97 7.10
N ALA A 79 0.07 0.23 6.52
CA ALA A 79 0.17 0.45 5.08
C ALA A 79 1.46 -0.15 4.49
N ILE A 80 2.60 -0.08 5.20
CA ILE A 80 3.86 -0.71 4.75
C ILE A 80 3.74 -2.25 4.78
N LEU A 81 3.03 -2.78 5.77
CA LEU A 81 3.04 -4.20 6.12
C LEU A 81 1.84 -5.00 5.57
N HIS A 82 0.77 -4.37 5.11
CA HIS A 82 -0.50 -5.05 4.78
C HIS A 82 -0.32 -6.20 3.78
N ASP A 83 0.57 -6.00 2.81
CA ASP A 83 0.75 -6.88 1.65
C ASP A 83 1.88 -7.92 1.85
N ILE A 84 2.58 -7.89 2.99
CA ILE A 84 3.75 -8.75 3.22
C ILE A 84 3.38 -10.23 3.33
N GLY A 85 2.12 -10.65 3.39
CA GLY A 85 1.76 -12.06 3.40
C GLY A 85 1.70 -12.69 2.01
N HIS A 86 1.63 -11.88 0.94
CA HIS A 86 1.27 -12.41 -0.37
C HIS A 86 2.31 -13.34 -1.01
N LEU A 87 1.82 -14.41 -1.62
CA LEU A 87 2.64 -15.34 -2.40
C LEU A 87 2.71 -14.89 -3.87
N PRO A 88 3.66 -15.37 -4.69
CA PRO A 88 3.57 -15.22 -6.15
C PRO A 88 2.20 -15.71 -6.65
N PHE A 89 1.62 -15.06 -7.66
CA PHE A 89 0.31 -15.43 -8.23
C PHE A 89 -0.83 -15.56 -7.18
N SER A 90 -0.72 -14.86 -6.06
CA SER A 90 -1.29 -15.18 -4.73
C SER A 90 -2.64 -15.89 -4.77
N HIS A 91 -3.69 -15.27 -5.32
CA HIS A 91 -5.04 -15.82 -5.34
C HIS A 91 -5.17 -17.20 -6.02
N SER A 92 -4.35 -17.47 -7.04
CA SER A 92 -4.33 -18.77 -7.72
C SER A 92 -3.63 -19.83 -6.87
N LEU A 93 -2.53 -19.47 -6.21
CA LEU A 93 -1.74 -20.40 -5.39
C LEU A 93 -2.36 -20.64 -4.01
N GLU A 94 -2.99 -19.64 -3.40
CA GLU A 94 -3.71 -19.75 -2.13
C GLU A 94 -4.81 -20.81 -2.20
N LYS A 95 -5.61 -20.79 -3.28
CA LYS A 95 -6.66 -21.80 -3.53
C LYS A 95 -6.11 -23.21 -3.70
N ILE A 96 -4.94 -23.36 -4.31
CA ILE A 96 -4.32 -24.66 -4.60
C ILE A 96 -3.63 -25.23 -3.36
N LEU A 97 -2.94 -24.38 -2.60
CA LEU A 97 -2.10 -24.78 -1.47
C LEU A 97 -2.85 -24.73 -0.12
N GLY A 98 -4.07 -24.21 -0.09
CA GLY A 98 -4.83 -24.02 1.15
C GLY A 98 -4.20 -22.97 2.09
N PHE A 99 -3.40 -22.05 1.53
CA PHE A 99 -2.74 -20.98 2.29
C PHE A 99 -3.60 -19.72 2.32
N ASN A 100 -3.54 -19.00 3.44
CA ASN A 100 -4.14 -17.68 3.61
C ASN A 100 -3.01 -16.66 3.79
N HIS A 101 -2.90 -15.68 2.89
CA HIS A 101 -1.87 -14.64 2.98
C HIS A 101 -1.99 -13.82 4.26
N HIS A 102 -3.19 -13.63 4.83
CA HIS A 102 -3.36 -12.97 6.12
C HIS A 102 -2.56 -13.65 7.23
N HIS A 103 -2.55 -14.99 7.27
CA HIS A 103 -1.78 -15.71 8.28
C HIS A 103 -0.26 -15.52 8.11
N LEU A 104 0.22 -15.47 6.87
CA LEU A 104 1.63 -15.17 6.59
C LEU A 104 1.98 -13.72 6.97
N THR A 105 1.08 -12.77 6.71
CA THR A 105 1.23 -11.38 7.16
C THR A 105 1.40 -11.33 8.68
N GLU A 106 0.50 -11.98 9.43
CA GLU A 106 0.57 -12.05 10.89
C GLU A 106 1.86 -12.68 11.41
N GLN A 107 2.30 -13.78 10.78
CA GLN A 107 3.55 -14.45 11.14
C GLN A 107 4.75 -13.53 10.91
N PHE A 108 4.82 -12.87 9.75
CA PHE A 108 5.95 -11.99 9.42
C PHE A 108 5.98 -10.74 10.29
N ILE A 109 4.84 -10.17 10.66
CA ILE A 109 4.78 -9.02 11.59
C ILE A 109 5.35 -9.38 12.97
N GLN A 110 5.23 -10.64 13.39
CA GLN A 110 5.73 -11.13 14.68
C GLN A 110 7.20 -11.56 14.66
N GLU A 111 7.85 -11.63 13.49
CA GLU A 111 9.28 -11.92 13.42
C GLU A 111 10.11 -10.79 14.04
N GLU A 112 11.26 -11.12 14.63
CA GLU A 112 12.12 -10.17 15.38
C GLU A 112 12.45 -8.91 14.56
N GLU A 113 12.81 -9.07 13.28
CA GLU A 113 13.20 -7.94 12.40
C GLU A 113 12.12 -6.85 12.31
N ILE A 114 10.83 -7.21 12.21
CA ILE A 114 9.73 -6.24 12.13
C ILE A 114 9.23 -5.87 13.53
N SER A 115 9.08 -6.86 14.41
CA SER A 115 8.48 -6.65 15.72
C SER A 115 9.34 -5.74 16.62
N ASP A 116 10.66 -5.80 16.50
CA ASP A 116 11.56 -4.93 17.26
C ASP A 116 11.47 -3.48 16.77
N ILE A 117 11.44 -3.23 15.45
CA ILE A 117 11.25 -1.88 14.88
C ILE A 117 9.91 -1.27 15.36
N LEU A 118 8.83 -2.06 15.36
CA LEU A 118 7.52 -1.60 15.84
C LEU A 118 7.55 -1.27 17.34
N ARG A 119 8.20 -2.11 18.16
CA ARG A 119 8.33 -1.88 19.60
C ARG A 119 9.18 -0.65 19.93
N GLU A 120 10.21 -0.37 19.16
CA GLU A 120 11.06 0.82 19.33
C GLU A 120 10.27 2.12 19.18
N ILE A 121 9.24 2.13 18.33
CA ILE A 121 8.33 3.26 18.15
C ILE A 121 7.09 3.19 19.05
N GLY A 122 7.04 2.24 19.97
CA GLY A 122 5.96 2.09 20.94
C GLY A 122 4.69 1.41 20.40
N ILE A 123 4.75 0.75 19.24
CA ILE A 123 3.64 0.00 18.66
C ILE A 123 3.80 -1.48 18.99
N ASN A 124 2.78 -2.09 19.58
CA ASN A 124 2.73 -3.54 19.70
C ASN A 124 2.41 -4.16 18.32
N PRO A 125 3.18 -5.15 17.84
CA PRO A 125 2.89 -5.84 16.56
C PRO A 125 1.45 -6.36 16.44
N PHE A 126 0.83 -6.74 17.56
CA PHE A 126 -0.57 -7.17 17.58
C PHE A 126 -1.57 -6.05 17.26
N GLU A 127 -1.23 -4.78 17.49
CA GLU A 127 -2.08 -3.65 17.09
C GLU A 127 -2.13 -3.52 15.57
N ILE A 128 -1.01 -3.72 14.87
CA ILE A 128 -0.98 -3.74 13.40
C ILE A 128 -1.81 -4.91 12.87
N ILE A 129 -1.63 -6.10 13.44
CA ILE A 129 -2.40 -7.30 13.06
C ILE A 129 -3.89 -7.06 13.23
N ASP A 130 -4.31 -6.56 14.39
CA ASP A 130 -5.71 -6.27 14.70
C ASP A 130 -6.29 -5.22 13.74
N TYR A 131 -5.49 -4.20 13.40
CA TYR A 131 -5.87 -3.16 12.45
C TYR A 131 -6.08 -3.73 11.03
N LEU A 132 -5.18 -4.59 10.56
CA LEU A 132 -5.26 -5.21 9.23
C LEU A 132 -6.43 -6.20 9.10
N ASN A 133 -6.83 -6.83 10.21
CA ASN A 133 -7.93 -7.80 10.24
C ASN A 133 -9.32 -7.18 10.41
N LYS A 134 -9.40 -5.84 10.47
CA LYS A 134 -10.67 -5.11 10.64
C LYS A 134 -10.92 -4.14 9.49
N PRO A 135 -12.19 -3.85 9.18
CA PRO A 135 -12.53 -2.76 8.26
C PRO A 135 -11.98 -1.42 8.78
N SER A 136 -11.17 -0.77 7.96
CA SER A 136 -10.45 0.46 8.34
C SER A 136 -10.34 1.42 7.16
N VAL A 137 -9.67 2.57 7.33
CA VAL A 137 -9.37 3.47 6.19
C VAL A 137 -8.40 2.83 5.20
N LEU A 138 -7.63 1.83 5.63
CA LEU A 138 -6.69 1.10 4.80
C LEU A 138 -7.42 0.07 3.93
N THR A 139 -8.13 -0.85 4.58
CA THR A 139 -8.79 -2.01 3.96
C THR A 139 -10.15 -1.67 3.34
N GLY A 140 -10.81 -0.60 3.80
CA GLY A 140 -12.17 -0.24 3.42
C GLY A 140 -13.23 -0.87 4.33
N LYS A 141 -14.50 -0.57 4.02
CA LYS A 141 -15.72 -1.15 4.61
C LYS A 141 -16.66 -1.55 3.47
N GLU A 142 -17.74 -2.27 3.73
CA GLU A 142 -18.65 -2.83 2.69
C GLU A 142 -18.92 -1.87 1.51
N ASP A 143 -19.32 -0.63 1.80
CA ASP A 143 -19.63 0.39 0.77
C ASP A 143 -18.56 1.49 0.66
N ILE A 144 -17.42 1.36 1.32
CA ILE A 144 -16.40 2.40 1.43
C ILE A 144 -15.04 1.87 0.98
N LEU A 145 -14.52 2.48 -0.09
CA LEU A 145 -13.18 2.22 -0.60
C LEU A 145 -12.10 2.57 0.44
N GLY A 146 -11.15 1.66 0.66
CA GLY A 146 -9.93 1.92 1.43
C GLY A 146 -8.81 2.51 0.58
N ILE A 147 -7.78 3.09 1.21
CA ILE A 147 -6.62 3.66 0.50
C ILE A 147 -5.76 2.60 -0.20
N ASP A 148 -5.83 1.34 0.22
CA ASP A 148 -5.27 0.19 -0.52
C ASP A 148 -5.86 0.13 -1.94
N HIS A 149 -7.18 0.03 -2.03
CA HIS A 149 -7.89 -0.01 -3.30
C HIS A 149 -7.70 1.28 -4.13
N LEU A 150 -7.58 2.45 -3.47
CA LEU A 150 -7.29 3.70 -4.15
C LEU A 150 -5.93 3.67 -4.85
N ASP A 151 -4.88 3.16 -4.19
CA ASP A 151 -3.58 3.00 -4.84
C ASP A 151 -3.66 2.00 -6.00
N SER A 152 -4.24 0.83 -5.76
CA SER A 152 -4.42 -0.21 -6.77
C SER A 152 -5.07 0.35 -8.03
N PHE A 153 -6.19 1.08 -7.88
CA PHE A 153 -6.87 1.73 -9.00
C PHE A 153 -5.96 2.71 -9.75
N PHE A 154 -5.30 3.64 -9.05
CA PHE A 154 -4.45 4.64 -9.70
C PHE A 154 -3.21 4.03 -10.35
N ARG A 155 -2.64 3.00 -9.75
CA ARG A 155 -1.43 2.36 -10.22
C ARG A 155 -1.69 1.46 -11.41
N ASP A 156 -2.76 0.67 -11.36
CA ASP A 156 -3.18 -0.18 -12.46
C ASP A 156 -3.54 0.67 -13.69
N THR A 157 -4.34 1.73 -13.52
CA THR A 157 -4.72 2.65 -14.62
C THR A 157 -3.53 3.44 -15.18
N TYR A 158 -2.57 3.83 -14.33
CA TYR A 158 -1.33 4.44 -14.78
C TYR A 158 -0.48 3.47 -15.63
N MET A 159 -0.31 2.21 -15.19
CA MET A 159 0.47 1.20 -15.91
C MET A 159 -0.24 0.70 -17.19
N ALA A 160 -1.57 0.75 -17.21
CA ALA A 160 -2.36 0.53 -18.42
C ALA A 160 -2.23 1.67 -19.45
N GLY A 161 -1.70 2.82 -19.05
CA GLY A 161 -1.53 3.99 -19.94
C GLY A 161 -2.82 4.79 -20.14
N GLU A 162 -3.81 4.63 -19.26
CA GLU A 162 -5.12 5.26 -19.38
C GLU A 162 -5.17 6.64 -18.68
N CYS A 163 -4.24 6.88 -17.75
CA CYS A 163 -4.16 8.13 -16.99
C CYS A 163 -3.72 9.32 -17.86
N LYS A 164 -4.65 10.27 -18.08
CA LYS A 164 -4.35 11.60 -18.64
C LYS A 164 -3.70 12.53 -17.60
N TYR A 165 -4.14 12.45 -16.35
CA TYR A 165 -3.61 13.22 -15.22
C TYR A 165 -3.02 12.27 -14.19
N LEU A 166 -1.87 12.62 -13.61
CA LEU A 166 -1.25 11.78 -12.59
C LEU A 166 -1.98 11.96 -11.24
N PRO A 167 -2.02 10.92 -10.39
CA PRO A 167 -2.67 10.99 -9.09
C PRO A 167 -2.19 12.19 -8.25
N LYS A 168 -0.88 12.47 -8.21
CA LYS A 168 -0.29 13.62 -7.52
C LYS A 168 -0.89 14.98 -7.92
N ASP A 169 -1.38 15.12 -9.14
CA ASP A 169 -1.96 16.37 -9.65
C ASP A 169 -3.45 16.49 -9.27
N MET A 170 -4.07 15.39 -8.83
CA MET A 170 -5.48 15.31 -8.42
C MET A 170 -5.66 15.19 -6.91
N LEU A 171 -4.63 14.76 -6.16
CA LEU A 171 -4.74 14.48 -4.72
C LEU A 171 -5.27 15.66 -3.88
N SER A 172 -4.99 16.91 -4.27
CA SER A 172 -5.51 18.08 -3.55
C SER A 172 -7.03 18.22 -3.59
N LYS A 173 -7.69 17.49 -4.51
CA LYS A 173 -9.14 17.44 -4.71
C LYS A 173 -9.76 16.15 -4.17
N ILE A 174 -8.95 15.26 -3.60
CA ILE A 174 -9.39 14.00 -3.01
C ILE A 174 -9.26 14.14 -1.49
N HIS A 175 -10.32 13.78 -0.78
CA HIS A 175 -10.37 13.80 0.66
C HIS A 175 -10.63 12.39 1.18
N CYS A 176 -9.67 11.83 1.90
CA CYS A 176 -9.85 10.55 2.58
C CYS A 176 -10.19 10.80 4.04
N THR A 177 -11.30 10.23 4.50
CA THR A 177 -11.74 10.27 5.90
C THR A 177 -12.14 8.87 6.37
N PRO A 178 -12.34 8.64 7.69
CA PRO A 178 -12.90 7.38 8.19
C PRO A 178 -14.30 7.02 7.65
N LYS A 179 -14.99 7.98 7.01
CA LYS A 179 -16.28 7.81 6.36
C LYS A 179 -16.17 7.46 4.88
N GLY A 180 -14.99 7.61 4.28
CA GLY A 180 -14.71 7.26 2.90
C GLY A 180 -13.88 8.28 2.14
N ILE A 181 -13.80 8.05 0.84
CA ILE A 181 -12.99 8.82 -0.11
C ILE A 181 -13.94 9.66 -0.95
N GLU A 182 -13.78 10.98 -0.86
CA GLU A 182 -14.62 11.97 -1.51
C GLU A 182 -13.78 12.83 -2.47
N THR A 183 -14.39 13.36 -3.51
CA THR A 183 -13.73 14.27 -4.46
C THR A 183 -14.73 15.22 -5.11
N ASP A 184 -14.24 16.27 -5.78
CA ASP A 184 -15.11 17.15 -6.57
C ASP A 184 -15.70 16.45 -7.79
N GLU A 185 -16.83 16.97 -8.28
CA GLU A 185 -17.57 16.37 -9.40
C GLU A 185 -16.71 16.18 -10.65
N VAL A 186 -15.84 17.15 -10.96
CA VAL A 186 -14.99 17.13 -12.16
C VAL A 186 -13.99 15.97 -12.08
N THR A 187 -13.37 15.79 -10.93
CA THR A 187 -12.42 14.72 -10.66
C THR A 187 -13.14 13.37 -10.63
N GLY A 188 -14.29 13.28 -9.96
CA GLY A 188 -15.10 12.06 -9.93
C GLY A 188 -15.52 11.59 -11.33
N LEU A 189 -16.01 12.51 -12.18
CA LEU A 189 -16.36 12.21 -13.57
C LEU A 189 -15.16 11.83 -14.43
N TYR A 190 -13.95 12.28 -14.10
CA TYR A 190 -12.73 11.81 -14.75
C TYR A 190 -12.38 10.39 -14.31
N LEU A 191 -12.41 10.09 -13.01
CA LEU A 191 -12.10 8.75 -12.49
C LEU A 191 -13.07 7.70 -13.02
N LEU A 192 -14.36 8.03 -13.17
CA LEU A 192 -15.37 7.15 -13.77
C LEU A 192 -15.08 6.78 -15.23
N LYS A 193 -14.26 7.53 -15.95
CA LYS A 193 -13.87 7.22 -17.35
C LYS A 193 -12.68 6.28 -17.45
N LEU A 194 -12.03 5.96 -16.32
CA LEU A 194 -10.92 5.02 -16.24
C LEU A 194 -11.37 3.61 -15.83
N ILE A 195 -12.69 3.38 -15.73
CA ILE A 195 -13.35 2.09 -15.46
C ILE A 195 -14.02 1.63 -16.75
#